data_AF-A0A1C6A499-F1
#
_entry.id   AF-A0A1C6A499-F1
#
_cell.length_a   1.000
_cell.length_b   1.000
_cell.length_c   1.000
_cell.angle_alpha   90.00
_cell.angle_beta   90.00
_cell.angle_gamma   90.00
#
_symmetry.space_group_name_H-M   'P 1'
#
loop_
_entity.id
_entity.type
_entity.pdbx_description
1 polymer ?
#
loop_
_entity_poly.entity_id
_entity_poly.type
_entity_poly.pdbx_seq_one_letter_code
_entity_poly.pdbx_strand_id
1 'polypeptide(L)'
;MEKYLKEIPKHEVGRLRYNPVSMLKTILFGFMTNGYVSLRELEDSCKVNLRFMYLMDHEVPSYRTFGYFINEILSDSIEKLFCDINQKIFEKEHTDLQHLYIDGSKFEANANKYSWVWKKATEKSRYRLFEKITSLFQEINLELQYTGIKFSINTEYSPKYLKEAASKYVEIWQLDETTFVAGKGHRKSVQQRHYEKLQEYLSKLRLCRKDPNLWRWTQ
;
A
#
# COMPACT_ATOMS: atom_id res chain seq x y z
N MET A 1 31.33 12.64 -1.02
CA MET A 1 30.57 11.38 -1.14
C MET A 1 30.17 10.84 0.23
N GLU A 2 31.10 10.75 1.19
CA GLU A 2 30.83 10.21 2.54
C GLU A 2 29.71 10.93 3.32
N LYS A 3 29.50 12.24 3.07
CA LYS A 3 28.43 13.01 3.72
C LYS A 3 27.01 12.48 3.46
N TYR A 4 26.81 11.63 2.44
CA TYR A 4 25.52 11.01 2.10
C TYR A 4 25.37 9.59 2.66
N LEU A 5 26.42 9.06 3.30
CA LEU A 5 26.51 7.67 3.75
C LEU A 5 26.51 7.59 5.29
N LYS A 6 25.72 8.44 5.95
CA LYS A 6 25.82 8.67 7.41
C LYS A 6 25.14 7.59 8.25
N GLU A 7 24.20 6.84 7.69
CA GLU A 7 23.38 5.87 8.42
C GLU A 7 23.61 4.45 7.90
N ILE A 8 24.87 4.05 7.67
CA ILE A 8 25.14 2.68 7.24
C ILE A 8 24.93 1.75 8.45
N PRO A 9 24.02 0.75 8.36
CA PRO A 9 23.79 -0.19 9.44
C PRO A 9 25.08 -0.90 9.87
N LYS A 10 25.17 -1.24 11.15
CA LYS A 10 26.28 -2.03 11.67
C LYS A 10 26.23 -3.41 11.01
N HIS A 11 27.37 -3.88 10.52
CA HIS A 11 27.49 -5.25 10.00
C HIS A 11 27.60 -6.19 11.20
N GLU A 12 26.62 -7.08 11.36
CA GLU A 12 26.56 -8.00 12.50
C GLU A 12 26.93 -9.44 12.10
N VAL A 13 26.47 -9.90 10.93
CA VAL A 13 26.69 -11.27 10.43
C VAL A 13 26.65 -11.35 8.90
N GLY A 14 27.25 -12.40 8.33
CA GLY A 14 27.15 -12.73 6.89
C GLY A 14 28.30 -12.20 6.03
N ARG A 15 28.07 -12.11 4.72
CA ARG A 15 29.07 -11.63 3.74
C ARG A 15 29.47 -10.19 4.05
N LEU A 16 30.77 -9.88 3.91
CA LEU A 16 31.27 -8.51 4.03
C LEU A 16 30.53 -7.58 3.05
N ARG A 17 30.27 -6.35 3.51
CA ARG A 17 29.60 -5.33 2.69
C ARG A 17 30.54 -4.82 1.58
N TYR A 18 29.95 -4.47 0.45
CA TYR A 18 30.64 -3.73 -0.60
C TYR A 18 30.98 -2.32 -0.12
N ASN A 19 32.00 -1.71 -0.73
CA ASN A 19 32.37 -0.33 -0.42
C ASN A 19 31.22 0.63 -0.78
N PRO A 20 30.64 1.37 0.19
CA PRO A 20 29.46 2.20 -0.04
C PRO A 20 29.76 3.42 -0.94
N VAL A 21 31.00 3.91 -0.94
CA VAL A 21 31.43 4.99 -1.85
C VAL A 21 31.50 4.48 -3.28
N SER A 22 32.05 3.29 -3.51
CA SER A 22 32.08 2.64 -4.82
C SER A 22 30.66 2.37 -5.33
N MET A 23 29.78 1.82 -4.48
CA MET A 23 28.36 1.60 -4.81
C MET A 23 27.68 2.90 -5.27
N LEU A 24 27.85 4.00 -4.51
CA LEU A 24 27.26 5.28 -4.86
C LEU A 24 27.81 5.86 -6.17
N LYS A 25 29.13 5.77 -6.39
CA LYS A 25 29.76 6.20 -7.66
C LYS A 25 29.20 5.43 -8.84
N THR A 26 29.09 4.12 -8.72
CA THR A 26 28.59 3.23 -9.78
C THR A 26 27.14 3.51 -10.13
N ILE A 27 26.28 3.74 -9.13
CA ILE A 27 24.88 4.12 -9.35
C ILE A 27 24.78 5.45 -10.08
N LEU A 28 25.45 6.50 -9.58
CA LEU A 28 25.44 7.82 -10.22
C LEU A 28 26.00 7.78 -11.64
N PHE A 29 27.07 7.02 -11.84
CA PHE A 29 27.67 6.83 -13.16
C PHE A 29 26.70 6.13 -14.12
N GLY A 30 25.99 5.09 -13.67
CA GLY A 30 24.98 4.40 -14.47
C GLY A 30 23.83 5.31 -14.89
N PHE A 31 23.32 6.14 -13.98
CA PHE A 31 22.30 7.14 -14.34
C PHE A 31 22.82 8.17 -15.35
N MET A 32 24.08 8.60 -15.20
CA MET A 32 24.71 9.54 -16.13
C MET A 32 24.90 8.93 -17.52
N THR A 33 25.32 7.67 -17.62
CA THR A 33 25.64 7.04 -18.92
C THR A 33 24.42 6.51 -19.67
N ASN A 34 23.42 6.01 -18.95
CA ASN A 34 22.31 5.26 -19.54
C ASN A 34 20.95 5.93 -19.31
N GLY A 35 20.90 7.07 -18.60
CA GLY A 35 19.65 7.67 -18.18
C GLY A 35 18.92 6.77 -17.18
N TYR A 36 17.73 6.29 -17.51
CA TYR A 36 16.96 5.39 -16.65
C TYR A 36 17.50 3.96 -16.71
N VAL A 37 18.56 3.69 -15.94
CA VAL A 37 19.17 2.35 -15.83
C VAL A 37 18.45 1.47 -14.81
N SER A 38 18.21 0.21 -15.16
CA SER A 38 17.69 -0.80 -14.24
C SER A 38 18.81 -1.38 -13.35
N LEU A 39 18.42 -1.90 -12.17
CA LEU A 39 19.38 -2.53 -11.25
C LEU A 39 20.07 -3.76 -11.84
N ARG A 40 19.42 -4.45 -12.78
CA ARG A 40 20.03 -5.59 -13.49
C ARG A 40 21.04 -5.12 -14.52
N GLU A 41 20.76 -4.05 -15.23
CA GLU A 41 21.74 -3.44 -16.15
C GLU A 41 22.96 -2.91 -15.41
N LEU A 42 22.80 -2.39 -14.19
CA LEU A 42 23.94 -2.04 -13.32
C LEU A 42 24.78 -3.26 -12.95
N GLU A 43 24.13 -4.35 -12.53
CA GLU A 43 24.80 -5.62 -12.23
C GLU A 43 25.57 -6.14 -13.46
N ASP A 44 24.93 -6.18 -14.62
CA ASP A 44 25.54 -6.68 -15.85
C ASP A 44 26.67 -5.76 -16.33
N SER A 45 26.53 -4.44 -16.18
CA SER A 45 27.59 -3.48 -16.46
C SER A 45 28.82 -3.73 -15.58
N CYS A 46 28.64 -4.10 -14.31
CA CYS A 46 29.77 -4.45 -13.44
C CYS A 46 30.51 -5.73 -13.90
N LYS A 47 29.89 -6.59 -14.71
CA LYS A 47 30.51 -7.81 -15.26
C LYS A 47 31.30 -7.54 -16.54
N VAL A 48 30.81 -6.64 -17.40
CA VAL A 48 31.31 -6.51 -18.78
C VAL A 48 31.92 -5.15 -19.10
N ASN A 49 31.55 -4.08 -18.40
CA ASN A 49 31.98 -2.73 -18.72
C ASN A 49 33.17 -2.32 -17.86
N LEU A 50 34.32 -2.08 -18.51
CA LEU A 50 35.58 -1.72 -17.85
C LEU A 50 35.45 -0.53 -16.88
N ARG A 51 34.59 0.46 -17.20
CA ARG A 51 34.39 1.63 -16.33
C ARG A 51 33.68 1.26 -15.03
N PHE A 52 32.67 0.41 -15.11
CA PHE A 52 31.93 -0.08 -13.94
C PHE A 52 32.78 -1.05 -13.12
N MET A 53 33.55 -1.91 -13.79
CA MET A 53 34.55 -2.78 -13.13
C MET A 53 35.57 -1.94 -12.35
N TYR A 54 36.09 -0.86 -12.94
CA TYR A 54 37.03 0.04 -12.26
C TYR A 54 36.38 0.75 -11.05
N LEU A 55 35.15 1.26 -11.20
CA LEU A 55 34.44 1.93 -10.11
C LEU A 55 34.13 1.01 -8.93
N MET A 56 33.90 -0.28 -9.21
CA MET A 56 33.60 -1.31 -8.21
C MET A 56 34.83 -2.13 -7.78
N ASP A 57 36.04 -1.77 -8.20
CA ASP A 57 37.26 -2.54 -7.91
C ASP A 57 37.12 -4.05 -8.26
N HIS A 58 36.56 -4.32 -9.44
CA HIS A 58 36.23 -5.65 -9.96
C HIS A 58 35.21 -6.46 -9.15
N GLU A 59 34.61 -5.87 -8.10
CA GLU A 59 33.49 -6.47 -7.40
C GLU A 59 32.21 -6.41 -8.27
N VAL A 60 31.38 -7.45 -8.17
CA VAL A 60 30.11 -7.54 -8.91
C VAL A 60 28.94 -7.65 -7.92
N PRO A 61 28.39 -6.52 -7.45
CA PRO A 61 27.18 -6.51 -6.64
C PRO A 61 25.98 -7.00 -7.45
N SER A 62 25.12 -7.79 -6.81
CA SER A 62 23.85 -8.21 -7.44
C SER A 62 22.86 -7.04 -7.53
N TYR A 63 21.87 -7.15 -8.41
CA TYR A 63 20.77 -6.19 -8.50
C TYR A 63 20.06 -5.99 -7.15
N ARG A 64 19.98 -7.04 -6.32
CA ARG A 64 19.40 -6.97 -4.97
C ARG A 64 20.25 -6.12 -4.03
N THR A 65 21.58 -6.20 -4.17
CA THR A 65 22.52 -5.40 -3.39
C THR A 65 22.38 -3.93 -3.75
N PHE A 66 22.29 -3.59 -5.03
CA PHE A 66 22.00 -2.21 -5.47
C PHE A 66 20.64 -1.74 -4.96
N GLY A 67 19.60 -2.58 -5.04
CA GLY A 67 18.27 -2.25 -4.55
C GLY A 67 18.25 -1.97 -3.04
N TYR A 68 18.91 -2.81 -2.25
CA TYR A 68 19.08 -2.58 -0.81
C TYR A 68 19.83 -1.27 -0.54
N PHE A 69 20.92 -1.01 -1.25
CA PHE A 69 21.70 0.20 -1.06
C PHE A 69 20.87 1.47 -1.35
N ILE A 70 20.08 1.47 -2.42
CA ILE A 70 19.24 2.62 -2.78
C ILE A 70 18.10 2.80 -1.76
N ASN A 71 17.40 1.71 -1.40
CA ASN A 71 16.19 1.81 -0.58
C ASN A 71 16.46 1.96 0.91
N GLU A 72 17.57 1.43 1.42
CA GLU A 72 17.82 1.34 2.86
C GLU A 72 19.01 2.20 3.31
N ILE A 73 19.95 2.53 2.42
CA ILE A 73 21.13 3.34 2.77
C ILE A 73 21.02 4.76 2.23
N LEU A 74 20.42 4.94 1.05
CA LEU A 74 20.25 6.25 0.43
C LEU A 74 18.88 6.90 0.67
N SER A 75 17.92 6.19 1.25
CA SER A 75 16.55 6.69 1.50
C SER A 75 16.52 8.11 2.04
N ASP A 76 17.29 8.36 3.10
CA ASP A 76 17.26 9.63 3.83
C ASP A 76 18.22 10.67 3.25
N SER A 77 19.13 10.27 2.37
CA SER A 77 20.16 11.14 1.81
C SER A 77 19.96 11.48 0.33
N ILE A 78 19.02 10.81 -0.37
CA ILE A 78 18.81 10.96 -1.81
C ILE A 78 18.35 12.37 -2.19
N GLU A 79 17.47 12.98 -1.41
CA GLU A 79 16.99 14.35 -1.66
C GLU A 79 18.13 15.35 -1.57
N LYS A 80 18.94 15.23 -0.51
CA LYS A 80 20.10 16.09 -0.30
C LYS A 80 21.14 15.90 -1.40
N LEU A 81 21.40 14.66 -1.80
CA LEU A 81 22.29 14.34 -2.91
C LEU A 81 21.82 15.00 -4.20
N PHE A 82 20.53 14.92 -4.51
CA PHE A 82 19.94 15.55 -5.68
C PHE A 82 20.09 17.08 -5.66
N CYS A 83 19.78 17.72 -4.53
CA CYS A 83 19.95 19.17 -4.37
C CYS A 83 21.42 19.59 -4.57
N ASP A 84 22.35 18.89 -3.95
CA ASP A 84 23.78 19.20 -4.04
C ASP A 84 24.34 19.01 -5.46
N ILE A 85 23.86 17.99 -6.19
CA ILE A 85 24.22 17.78 -7.60
C ILE A 85 23.70 18.93 -8.47
N ASN A 86 22.42 19.29 -8.33
CA ASN A 86 21.83 20.38 -9.11
C ASN A 86 22.49 21.72 -8.80
N GLN A 87 22.77 22.00 -7.52
CA GLN A 87 23.49 23.21 -7.14
C GLN A 87 24.86 23.28 -7.86
N LYS A 88 25.59 22.17 -7.91
CA LYS A 88 26.88 22.12 -8.62
C LYS A 88 26.74 22.31 -10.13
N ILE A 89 25.67 21.80 -10.73
CA ILE A 89 25.36 22.03 -12.14
C ILE A 89 25.07 23.51 -12.37
N PHE A 90 24.22 24.14 -11.56
CA PHE A 90 23.89 25.56 -11.70
C PHE A 90 25.11 26.47 -11.53
N GLU A 91 25.97 26.18 -10.55
CA GLU A 91 27.22 26.92 -10.33
C GLU A 91 28.17 26.83 -11.53
N LYS A 92 28.23 25.66 -12.20
CA LYS A 92 29.19 25.39 -13.28
C LYS A 92 28.68 25.83 -14.65
N GLU A 93 27.41 25.59 -14.94
CA GLU A 93 26.80 25.88 -16.23
C GLU A 93 26.22 27.29 -16.32
N HIS A 94 26.38 28.12 -15.26
CA HIS A 94 25.85 29.49 -15.16
C HIS A 94 24.39 29.60 -15.59
N THR A 95 23.57 28.64 -15.16
CA THR A 95 22.20 28.47 -15.63
C THR A 95 21.31 29.64 -15.19
N ASP A 96 20.50 30.16 -16.10
CA ASP A 96 19.51 31.19 -15.78
C ASP A 96 18.38 30.58 -14.94
N LEU A 97 18.23 31.05 -13.70
CA LEU A 97 17.18 30.62 -12.78
C LEU A 97 15.89 31.46 -12.91
N GLN A 98 15.87 32.47 -13.78
CA GLN A 98 14.69 33.33 -13.97
C GLN A 98 13.57 32.64 -14.76
N HIS A 99 13.91 31.63 -15.57
CA HIS A 99 12.97 30.91 -16.42
C HIS A 99 12.88 29.43 -16.00
N LEU A 100 11.71 29.03 -15.48
CA LEU A 100 11.44 27.64 -15.08
C LEU A 100 10.67 26.90 -16.19
N TYR A 101 11.27 25.84 -16.72
CA TYR A 101 10.61 24.92 -17.65
C TYR A 101 10.08 23.72 -16.87
N ILE A 102 8.77 23.49 -16.93
CA ILE A 102 8.11 22.32 -16.35
C ILE A 102 7.65 21.44 -17.50
N ASP A 103 8.40 20.36 -17.75
CA ASP A 103 7.97 19.31 -18.68
C ASP A 103 7.38 18.14 -17.89
N GLY A 104 6.24 17.64 -18.36
CA GLY A 104 5.50 16.56 -17.72
C GLY A 104 5.93 15.21 -18.25
N SER A 105 6.59 14.39 -17.44
CA SER A 105 6.84 12.99 -17.76
C SER A 105 5.76 12.09 -17.17
N LYS A 106 5.10 11.27 -18.01
CA LYS A 106 4.10 10.29 -17.58
C LYS A 106 4.77 8.97 -17.22
N PHE A 107 4.96 8.72 -15.93
CA PHE A 107 5.42 7.43 -15.43
C PHE A 107 4.23 6.55 -15.06
N GLU A 108 4.19 5.33 -15.59
CA GLU A 108 3.23 4.33 -15.13
C GLU A 108 3.68 3.83 -13.76
N ALA A 109 2.98 4.23 -12.69
CA ALA A 109 3.13 3.56 -11.41
C ALA A 109 2.70 2.09 -11.57
N ASN A 110 3.23 1.18 -10.73
CA ASN A 110 2.71 -0.18 -10.59
C ASN A 110 1.31 -0.13 -9.98
N ALA A 111 0.35 0.37 -10.75
CA ALA A 111 -1.06 0.26 -10.53
C ALA A 111 -1.39 -1.18 -10.90
N ASN A 112 -1.71 -2.00 -9.90
CA ASN A 112 -2.20 -3.34 -10.11
C ASN A 112 -3.24 -3.29 -11.25
N LYS A 113 -2.87 -3.83 -12.42
CA LYS A 113 -3.45 -3.55 -13.75
C LYS A 113 -4.97 -3.80 -13.86
N TYR A 114 -5.57 -4.30 -12.79
CA TYR A 114 -6.93 -4.78 -12.68
C TYR A 114 -7.79 -4.13 -11.59
N SER A 115 -7.34 -3.06 -10.90
CA SER A 115 -8.16 -2.40 -9.87
C SER A 115 -9.03 -1.25 -10.40
N TRP A 116 -9.52 -1.34 -11.64
CA TRP A 116 -10.52 -0.42 -12.15
C TRP A 116 -11.89 -0.81 -11.58
N VAL A 117 -12.38 0.00 -10.64
CA VAL A 117 -13.71 -0.20 -10.06
C VAL A 117 -14.66 0.86 -10.62
N TRP A 118 -15.68 0.41 -11.35
CA TRP A 118 -16.67 1.30 -11.95
C TRP A 118 -17.58 1.89 -10.87
N LYS A 119 -17.70 3.23 -10.81
CA LYS A 119 -18.57 3.95 -9.86
C LYS A 119 -19.96 3.37 -9.74
N LYS A 120 -20.61 3.17 -10.89
CA LYS A 120 -21.97 2.62 -10.99
C LYS A 120 -22.05 1.18 -10.46
N ALA A 121 -21.00 0.38 -10.65
CA ALA A 121 -20.94 -0.99 -10.13
C ALA A 121 -20.78 -1.00 -8.59
N THR A 122 -19.92 -0.14 -8.04
CA THR A 122 -19.74 0.01 -6.59
C THR A 122 -21.02 0.51 -5.92
N GLU A 123 -21.66 1.52 -6.50
CA GLU A 123 -22.92 2.08 -6.00
C GLU A 123 -24.04 1.04 -6.02
N LYS A 124 -24.20 0.31 -7.12
CA LYS A 124 -25.16 -0.81 -7.21
C LYS A 124 -24.87 -1.91 -6.20
N SER A 125 -23.60 -2.24 -5.98
CA SER A 125 -23.18 -3.22 -4.95
C SER A 125 -23.54 -2.74 -3.54
N ARG A 126 -23.35 -1.45 -3.25
CA ARG A 126 -23.71 -0.83 -1.96
C ARG A 126 -25.21 -0.87 -1.69
N TYR A 127 -26.04 -0.51 -2.67
CA TYR A 127 -27.50 -0.58 -2.50
C TYR A 127 -28.00 -2.01 -2.30
N ARG A 128 -27.44 -2.99 -3.04
CA ARG A 128 -27.70 -4.42 -2.79
C ARG A 128 -27.30 -4.88 -1.40
N LEU A 129 -26.23 -4.31 -0.84
CA LEU A 129 -25.83 -4.60 0.54
C LEU A 129 -26.84 -4.01 1.54
N PHE A 130 -27.35 -2.81 1.31
CA PHE A 130 -28.41 -2.22 2.14
C PHE A 130 -29.69 -3.05 2.12
N GLU A 131 -30.11 -3.55 0.95
CA GLU A 131 -31.24 -4.47 0.83
C GLU A 131 -31.04 -5.73 1.71
N LYS A 132 -29.86 -6.34 1.66
CA LYS A 132 -29.51 -7.51 2.49
C LYS A 132 -29.53 -7.21 3.98
N ILE A 133 -29.04 -6.03 4.38
CA ILE A 133 -29.08 -5.58 5.78
C ILE A 133 -30.54 -5.40 6.22
N THR A 134 -31.37 -4.78 5.38
CA THR A 134 -32.80 -4.62 5.65
C THR A 134 -33.49 -5.96 5.85
N SER A 135 -33.26 -6.93 4.97
CA SER A 135 -33.82 -8.29 5.13
C SER A 135 -33.36 -8.95 6.43
N LEU A 136 -32.07 -8.81 6.78
CA LEU A 136 -31.55 -9.36 8.04
C LEU A 136 -32.20 -8.69 9.27
N PHE A 137 -32.38 -7.37 9.28
CA PHE A 137 -33.08 -6.70 10.38
C PHE A 137 -34.56 -7.04 10.44
N GLN A 138 -35.21 -7.32 9.31
CA GLN A 138 -36.58 -7.86 9.32
C GLN A 138 -36.62 -9.25 9.98
N GLU A 139 -35.71 -10.16 9.61
CA GLU A 139 -35.57 -11.48 10.25
C GLU A 139 -35.35 -11.35 11.76
N ILE A 140 -34.39 -10.53 12.18
CA ILE A 140 -34.07 -10.30 13.59
C ILE A 140 -35.26 -9.66 14.33
N ASN A 141 -35.94 -8.67 13.75
CA ASN A 141 -37.08 -8.01 14.39
C ASN A 141 -38.27 -8.95 14.56
N LEU A 142 -38.46 -9.93 13.66
CA LEU A 142 -39.47 -10.96 13.82
C LEU A 142 -39.13 -11.89 14.99
N GLU A 143 -37.87 -12.28 15.16
CA GLU A 143 -37.42 -13.06 16.32
C GLU A 143 -37.60 -12.30 17.64
N LEU A 144 -37.37 -10.98 17.62
CA LEU A 144 -37.43 -10.12 18.80
C LEU A 144 -38.81 -9.54 19.08
N GLN A 145 -39.85 -9.91 18.32
CA GLN A 145 -41.17 -9.27 18.37
C GLN A 145 -41.78 -9.18 19.79
N TYR A 146 -41.48 -10.13 20.68
CA TYR A 146 -42.00 -10.19 22.05
C TYR A 146 -41.09 -9.57 23.11
N THR A 147 -39.90 -9.11 22.73
CA THR A 147 -38.92 -8.50 23.66
C THR A 147 -39.09 -6.99 23.81
N GLY A 148 -39.91 -6.37 22.96
CA GLY A 148 -40.05 -4.91 22.87
C GLY A 148 -38.85 -4.20 22.22
N ILE A 149 -37.81 -4.94 21.84
CA ILE A 149 -36.61 -4.40 21.19
C ILE A 149 -36.78 -4.52 19.68
N LYS A 150 -36.50 -3.42 18.96
CA LYS A 150 -36.61 -3.35 17.50
C LYS A 150 -35.44 -2.57 16.90
N PHE A 151 -34.78 -3.17 15.92
CA PHE A 151 -33.80 -2.50 15.08
C PHE A 151 -34.50 -1.65 14.02
N SER A 152 -34.04 -0.41 13.83
CA SER A 152 -34.54 0.47 12.78
C SER A 152 -34.20 -0.09 11.39
N ILE A 153 -35.20 -0.09 10.50
CA ILE A 153 -35.07 -0.43 9.08
C ILE A 153 -34.90 0.88 8.32
N ASN A 154 -33.82 0.99 7.57
CA ASN A 154 -33.44 2.19 6.82
C ASN A 154 -33.17 1.85 5.35
N THR A 155 -33.21 2.85 4.48
CA THR A 155 -32.80 2.72 3.07
C THR A 155 -31.27 2.69 2.92
N GLU A 156 -30.56 3.32 3.85
CA GLU A 156 -29.10 3.37 3.92
C GLU A 156 -28.60 3.08 5.33
N TYR A 157 -27.42 2.48 5.43
CA TYR A 157 -26.82 2.09 6.70
C TYR A 157 -25.39 2.57 6.85
N SER A 158 -25.08 3.14 8.01
CA SER A 158 -23.71 3.51 8.35
C SER A 158 -22.97 2.35 9.03
N PRO A 159 -21.64 2.22 8.86
CA PRO A 159 -20.84 1.26 9.61
C PRO A 159 -20.97 1.42 11.14
N LYS A 160 -21.21 2.65 11.61
CA LYS A 160 -21.39 2.94 13.04
C LYS A 160 -22.67 2.26 13.56
N TYR A 161 -23.77 2.44 12.85
CA TYR A 161 -25.05 1.82 13.21
C TYR A 161 -24.99 0.28 13.17
N LEU A 162 -24.37 -0.33 12.15
CA LEU A 162 -24.21 -1.79 12.12
C LEU A 162 -23.38 -2.33 13.28
N LYS A 163 -22.33 -1.59 13.69
CA LYS A 163 -21.51 -1.96 14.83
C LYS A 163 -22.34 -1.92 16.12
N GLU A 164 -23.09 -0.85 16.35
CA GLU A 164 -23.98 -0.72 17.50
C GLU A 164 -25.06 -1.80 17.51
N ALA A 165 -25.63 -2.11 16.33
CA ALA A 165 -26.62 -3.17 16.20
C ALA A 165 -26.06 -4.56 16.53
N ALA A 166 -24.84 -4.86 16.05
CA ALA A 166 -24.16 -6.12 16.38
C ALA A 166 -23.85 -6.24 17.88
N SER A 167 -23.38 -5.17 18.53
CA SER A 167 -23.15 -5.16 19.98
C SER A 167 -24.43 -5.41 20.77
N LYS A 168 -25.52 -4.71 20.44
CA LYS A 168 -26.84 -4.95 21.06
C LYS A 168 -27.33 -6.38 20.84
N TYR A 169 -27.11 -6.93 19.65
CA TYR A 169 -27.53 -8.29 19.34
C TYR A 169 -26.81 -9.34 20.20
N VAL A 170 -25.51 -9.14 20.46
CA VAL A 170 -24.72 -9.98 21.39
C VAL A 170 -25.27 -9.87 22.80
N GLU A 171 -25.60 -8.66 23.27
CA GLU A 171 -26.16 -8.43 24.61
C GLU A 171 -27.52 -9.12 24.79
N ILE A 172 -28.42 -9.01 23.80
CA ILE A 172 -29.78 -9.58 23.85
C ILE A 172 -29.74 -11.11 23.96
N TRP A 173 -28.87 -11.75 23.19
CA TRP A 173 -28.80 -13.20 23.11
C TRP A 173 -27.68 -13.82 23.96
N GLN A 174 -26.94 -13.00 24.72
CA GLN A 174 -25.77 -13.40 25.51
C GLN A 174 -24.81 -14.28 24.70
N LEU A 175 -24.49 -13.84 23.48
CA LEU A 175 -23.67 -14.63 22.57
C LEU A 175 -22.23 -14.69 23.05
N ASP A 176 -21.69 -15.90 23.11
CA ASP A 176 -20.27 -16.16 23.34
C ASP A 176 -19.64 -16.72 22.06
N GLU A 177 -18.74 -15.94 21.45
CA GLU A 177 -18.04 -16.33 20.21
C GLU A 177 -17.21 -17.62 20.39
N THR A 178 -16.79 -17.96 21.61
CA THR A 178 -16.01 -19.19 21.87
C THR A 178 -16.84 -20.46 21.69
N THR A 179 -18.17 -20.35 21.76
CA THR A 179 -19.11 -21.48 21.62
C THR A 179 -19.55 -21.72 20.17
N PHE A 180 -19.09 -20.88 19.23
CA PHE A 180 -19.54 -20.93 17.84
C PHE A 180 -19.02 -22.16 17.11
N VAL A 181 -19.91 -22.81 16.36
CA VAL A 181 -19.59 -24.00 15.59
C VAL A 181 -19.31 -23.65 14.12
N ALA A 182 -18.31 -24.30 13.51
CA ALA A 182 -17.96 -24.13 12.11
C ALA A 182 -17.56 -25.47 11.48
N GLY A 183 -17.61 -25.56 10.14
CA GLY A 183 -17.20 -26.76 9.40
C GLY A 183 -18.33 -27.72 9.02
N LYS A 184 -17.97 -28.79 8.32
CA LYS A 184 -18.89 -29.77 7.74
C LYS A 184 -19.53 -30.61 8.85
N GLY A 185 -20.86 -30.75 8.81
CA GLY A 185 -21.62 -31.53 9.81
C GLY A 185 -21.99 -30.75 11.07
N HIS A 186 -21.70 -29.45 11.15
CA HIS A 186 -22.11 -28.60 12.28
C HIS A 186 -23.21 -27.64 11.85
N ARG A 187 -24.29 -27.56 12.64
CA ARG A 187 -25.43 -26.68 12.37
C ARG A 187 -25.33 -25.44 13.24
N LYS A 188 -24.94 -24.31 12.64
CA LYS A 188 -24.97 -23.00 13.31
C LYS A 188 -26.38 -22.65 13.79
N SER A 189 -26.50 -22.12 15.00
CA SER A 189 -27.74 -21.53 15.51
C SER A 189 -28.16 -20.35 14.66
N VAL A 190 -29.44 -19.96 14.74
CA VAL A 190 -29.92 -18.80 13.98
C VAL A 190 -29.24 -17.52 14.48
N GLN A 191 -29.02 -17.42 15.79
CA GLN A 191 -28.36 -16.28 16.41
C GLN A 191 -26.90 -16.16 15.97
N GLN A 192 -26.15 -17.27 15.92
CA GLN A 192 -24.79 -17.27 15.39
C GLN A 192 -24.78 -16.78 13.93
N ARG A 193 -25.70 -17.27 13.09
CA ARG A 193 -25.78 -16.85 11.67
C ARG A 193 -26.09 -15.37 11.53
N HIS A 194 -27.01 -14.83 12.32
CA HIS A 194 -27.36 -13.41 12.31
C HIS A 194 -26.17 -12.55 12.70
N TYR A 195 -25.47 -12.91 13.77
CA TYR A 195 -24.29 -12.19 14.21
C TYR A 195 -23.15 -12.23 13.18
N GLU A 196 -22.84 -13.40 12.61
CA GLU A 196 -21.81 -13.52 11.56
C GLU A 196 -22.16 -12.70 10.31
N LYS A 197 -23.43 -12.69 9.88
CA LYS A 197 -23.89 -11.83 8.77
C LYS A 197 -23.73 -10.35 9.10
N LEU A 198 -24.03 -9.91 10.33
CA LEU A 198 -23.83 -8.52 10.76
C LEU A 198 -22.34 -8.13 10.67
N GLN A 199 -21.43 -8.99 11.12
CA GLN A 199 -19.99 -8.76 11.02
C GLN A 199 -19.49 -8.74 9.57
N GLU A 200 -20.01 -9.64 8.73
CA GLU A 200 -19.72 -9.67 7.29
C GLU A 200 -20.14 -8.35 6.61
N TYR A 201 -21.36 -7.89 6.87
CA TYR A 201 -21.89 -6.66 6.27
C TYR A 201 -21.18 -5.42 6.80
N LEU A 202 -20.82 -5.39 8.09
CA LEU A 202 -20.01 -4.32 8.69
C LEU A 202 -18.64 -4.22 8.00
N SER A 203 -18.00 -5.36 7.75
CA SER A 203 -16.71 -5.42 7.05
C SER A 203 -16.81 -4.89 5.63
N LYS A 204 -17.85 -5.29 4.88
CA LYS A 204 -18.12 -4.81 3.52
C LYS A 204 -18.40 -3.30 3.46
N LEU A 205 -19.13 -2.75 4.43
CA LEU A 205 -19.37 -1.30 4.51
C LEU A 205 -18.10 -0.51 4.83
N ARG A 206 -17.20 -1.05 5.65
CA ARG A 206 -15.90 -0.42 5.95
C ARG A 206 -14.97 -0.41 4.73
N LEU A 207 -14.94 -1.48 3.96
CA LEU A 207 -14.21 -1.57 2.69
C LEU A 207 -14.69 -0.51 1.70
N CYS A 208 -16.00 -0.36 1.51
CA CYS A 208 -16.55 0.66 0.62
C CYS A 208 -16.22 2.11 1.05
N ARG A 209 -15.87 2.35 2.32
CA ARG A 209 -15.52 3.68 2.85
C ARG A 209 -14.03 4.01 2.75
N LYS A 210 -13.15 3.00 2.70
CA LYS A 210 -11.68 3.20 2.71
C LYS A 210 -11.11 3.76 1.41
N ASP A 211 -11.89 3.80 0.33
CA ASP A 211 -11.50 4.45 -0.93
C ASP A 211 -12.28 5.73 -1.22
N PRO A 212 -12.09 6.86 -0.51
CA PRO A 212 -12.52 8.18 -0.99
C PRO A 212 -11.66 8.68 -2.15
N ASN A 213 -10.42 8.17 -2.28
CA ASN A 213 -9.40 8.71 -3.18
C ASN A 213 -9.31 8.02 -4.55
N LEU A 214 -10.01 6.90 -4.77
CA LEU A 214 -10.21 6.35 -6.13
C LEU A 214 -11.17 7.19 -6.98
N TRP A 215 -11.93 8.10 -6.37
CA TRP A 215 -13.00 8.86 -7.04
C TRP A 215 -12.57 10.23 -7.58
N ARG A 216 -11.31 10.64 -7.42
CA ARG A 216 -10.83 11.98 -7.82
C ARG A 216 -10.21 12.06 -9.21
N TRP A 217 -10.16 10.98 -9.99
CA TRP A 217 -9.47 10.95 -11.29
C TRP A 217 -10.37 10.65 -12.49
N THR A 218 -11.64 11.09 -12.44
CA THR A 218 -12.47 11.20 -13.64
C THR A 218 -13.13 12.57 -13.69
N GLN A 219 -12.34 13.57 -14.06
CA GLN A 219 -12.74 14.68 -14.93
C GLN A 219 -11.64 14.88 -15.96
#